data_AF-A0AA49FL09-F1
#
_entry.id   AF-A0AA49FL09-F1
#
_cell.length_a   1.000
_cell.length_b   1.000
_cell.length_c   1.000
_cell.angle_alpha   90.00
_cell.angle_beta   90.00
_cell.angle_gamma   90.00
#
_symmetry.space_group_name_H-M   'P 1'
#
loop_
_entity.id
_entity.type
_entity.pdbx_description
1 polymer ?
#
loop_
_entity_poly.entity_id
_entity_poly.type
_entity_poly.pdbx_seq_one_letter_code
_entity_poly.pdbx_strand_id
1 'polypeptide(L)'
;MNREAECQSMVRYTIMPDYGGAYGWINREGTDTLGPNHADTSDWGGDHPISEELQEAFAAWQTEFERAPTEWEAGVALLDWPNFHERGMGLARRLKAELGDAARIYYEKPVEDPNQRINERVEILAGGAIVETVLPRRLRTSSPDWFPKTVVSGGQTGVDRAALDWACNHHIPHGGWCPQGRRASDGTLSVKYQLRETESAGYRQRTKLNVQDSDATLILNLGELDGGTLQTQQFAERMGKSHLVVQLDQCAPDESAGRITEWLIAGRFSTLNVAGPREEKRPGIYALTLSVLDRCTASPEEKA
;
A
#
# COMPACT_ATOMS: atom_id res chain seq x y z
N MET A 1 40.16 -11.58 -11.63
CA MET A 1 39.68 -11.57 -10.24
C MET A 1 38.20 -11.22 -10.28
N ASN A 2 37.35 -12.22 -10.05
CA ASN A 2 35.91 -12.18 -10.26
C ASN A 2 35.21 -11.35 -9.18
N ARG A 3 34.71 -10.16 -9.53
CA ARG A 3 33.77 -9.39 -8.68
C ARG A 3 32.48 -10.17 -8.38
N GLU A 4 32.12 -11.15 -9.19
CA GLU A 4 30.94 -12.00 -8.98
C GLU A 4 31.13 -13.05 -7.87
N ALA A 5 32.36 -13.46 -7.55
CA ALA A 5 32.64 -14.43 -6.49
C ALA A 5 32.71 -13.80 -5.09
N GLU A 6 33.11 -12.52 -5.00
CA GLU A 6 33.09 -11.75 -3.74
C GLU A 6 31.68 -11.31 -3.34
N CYS A 7 30.72 -11.30 -4.29
CA CYS A 7 29.34 -10.84 -4.06
C CYS A 7 28.47 -11.87 -3.31
N GLN A 8 28.89 -13.15 -3.27
CA GLN A 8 28.13 -14.24 -2.64
C GLN A 8 28.47 -14.47 -1.15
N SER A 9 29.52 -13.84 -0.62
CA SER A 9 29.98 -14.05 0.78
C SER A 9 29.80 -12.84 1.70
N MET A 10 29.08 -11.81 1.25
CA MET A 10 28.95 -10.57 2.02
C MET A 10 27.75 -10.64 2.98
N VAL A 11 27.98 -10.21 4.22
CA VAL A 11 26.94 -10.17 5.26
C VAL A 11 25.82 -9.23 4.83
N ARG A 12 24.58 -9.68 5.02
CA ARG A 12 23.37 -8.94 4.68
C ARG A 12 22.64 -8.56 5.95
N TYR A 13 22.32 -7.28 6.09
CA TYR A 13 21.46 -6.77 7.15
C TYR A 13 20.13 -6.39 6.53
N THR A 14 19.04 -6.96 7.04
CA THR A 14 17.68 -6.49 6.74
C THR A 14 17.18 -5.70 7.94
N ILE A 15 16.70 -4.49 7.69
CA ILE A 15 16.02 -3.62 8.65
C ILE A 15 14.54 -3.62 8.33
N MET A 16 13.73 -4.01 9.29
CA MET A 16 12.27 -4.16 9.22
C MET A 16 11.77 -4.06 10.66
N PRO A 17 10.61 -3.51 11.00
CA PRO A 17 10.13 -3.62 12.37
C PRO A 17 9.37 -4.94 12.55
N ASP A 18 9.44 -5.57 13.71
CA ASP A 18 8.63 -6.73 14.08
C ASP A 18 8.34 -6.71 15.59
N TYR A 19 7.26 -7.35 16.03
CA TYR A 19 6.88 -7.32 17.44
C TYR A 19 7.92 -8.00 18.34
N GLY A 20 8.01 -7.53 19.59
CA GLY A 20 9.00 -8.00 20.57
C GLY A 20 10.29 -7.18 20.58
N GLY A 21 10.25 -5.96 20.03
CA GLY A 21 11.35 -5.02 19.95
C GLY A 21 12.33 -5.30 18.81
N ALA A 22 12.06 -6.32 17.97
CA ALA A 22 12.96 -6.80 16.93
C ALA A 22 13.00 -5.85 15.73
N TYR A 23 14.19 -5.52 15.23
CA TYR A 23 14.30 -4.72 14.01
C TYR A 23 15.45 -5.03 13.04
N GLY A 24 16.41 -5.89 13.41
CA GLY A 24 17.55 -6.21 12.54
C GLY A 24 17.78 -7.71 12.39
N TRP A 25 17.75 -8.20 11.15
CA TRP A 25 18.02 -9.60 10.81
C TRP A 25 19.30 -9.70 9.98
N ILE A 26 20.16 -10.64 10.34
CA ILE A 26 21.49 -10.76 9.74
C ILE A 26 21.64 -12.11 9.04
N ASN A 27 21.85 -12.08 7.73
CA ASN A 27 22.16 -13.26 6.94
C ASN A 27 23.65 -13.26 6.55
N ARG A 28 24.38 -14.25 7.09
CA ARG A 28 25.83 -14.43 6.85
C ARG A 28 26.14 -15.43 5.74
N GLU A 29 25.13 -16.15 5.25
CA GLU A 29 25.26 -17.16 4.20
C GLU A 29 25.16 -16.55 2.80
N GLY A 30 24.86 -15.25 2.70
CA GLY A 30 24.75 -14.54 1.42
C GLY A 30 23.55 -14.96 0.58
N THR A 31 22.60 -15.70 1.15
CA THR A 31 21.34 -16.13 0.51
C THR A 31 20.26 -15.05 0.60
N ASP A 32 19.20 -15.16 -0.21
CA ASP A 32 18.09 -14.19 -0.22
C ASP A 32 17.10 -14.35 0.96
N THR A 33 17.31 -15.36 1.81
CA THR A 33 16.48 -15.60 2.99
C THR A 33 16.68 -14.55 4.08
N LEU A 34 15.66 -14.37 4.91
CA LEU A 34 15.78 -13.59 6.13
C LEU A 34 16.63 -14.40 7.12
N GLY A 35 17.72 -13.82 7.63
CA GLY A 35 18.54 -14.44 8.68
C GLY A 35 17.89 -14.35 10.06
N PRO A 36 18.51 -14.88 11.13
CA PRO A 36 18.04 -14.68 12.49
C PRO A 36 18.03 -13.19 12.90
N ASN A 37 17.14 -12.83 13.83
CA ASN A 37 17.17 -11.52 14.46
C ASN A 37 18.45 -11.39 15.32
N HIS A 38 19.08 -10.22 15.23
CA HIS A 38 20.32 -9.86 15.93
C HIS A 38 20.30 -8.41 16.41
N ALA A 39 19.20 -7.67 16.21
CA ALA A 39 19.06 -6.34 16.76
C ALA A 39 17.62 -6.11 17.21
N ASP A 40 17.51 -5.55 18.41
CA ASP A 40 16.27 -5.16 19.04
C ASP A 40 16.43 -3.82 19.77
N THR A 41 15.34 -3.31 20.37
CA THR A 41 15.33 -2.02 21.09
C THR A 41 16.37 -1.89 22.21
N SER A 42 16.93 -2.99 22.68
CA SER A 42 17.87 -3.06 23.80
C SER A 42 19.33 -3.14 23.33
N ASP A 43 19.60 -3.83 22.22
CA ASP A 43 20.97 -4.11 21.79
C ASP A 43 21.14 -4.29 20.27
N TRP A 44 22.35 -4.00 19.78
CA TRP A 44 22.80 -4.27 18.42
C TRP A 44 23.85 -5.39 18.42
N GLY A 45 23.41 -6.62 18.13
CA GLY A 45 24.25 -7.82 18.02
C GLY A 45 24.81 -8.07 16.63
N GLY A 46 25.06 -7.01 15.85
CA GLY A 46 25.57 -7.13 14.50
C GLY A 46 27.07 -7.38 14.39
N ASP A 47 27.49 -8.09 13.34
CA ASP A 47 28.92 -8.37 13.06
C ASP A 47 29.77 -7.08 12.91
N HIS A 48 29.12 -5.98 12.53
CA HIS A 48 29.72 -4.66 12.37
C HIS A 48 29.09 -3.73 13.43
N PRO A 49 29.89 -3.06 14.27
CA PRO A 49 29.37 -2.13 15.25
C PRO A 49 28.78 -0.90 14.58
N ILE A 50 27.83 -0.26 15.25
CA ILE A 50 27.23 1.01 14.85
C ILE A 50 27.42 2.05 15.96
N SER A 51 27.19 3.32 15.63
CA SER A 51 27.20 4.39 16.63
C SER A 51 26.04 4.23 17.62
N GLU A 52 26.27 4.65 18.87
CA GLU A 52 25.24 4.67 19.91
C GLU A 52 24.04 5.54 19.46
N GLU A 53 24.30 6.66 18.78
CA GLU A 53 23.22 7.53 18.27
C GLU A 53 22.40 6.88 17.15
N LEU A 54 22.97 5.92 16.40
CA LEU A 54 22.22 5.15 15.41
C LEU A 54 21.39 4.05 16.09
N GLN A 55 21.95 3.37 17.09
CA GLN A 55 21.22 2.37 17.87
C GLN A 55 20.01 2.99 18.60
N GLU A 56 20.20 4.13 19.27
CA GLU A 56 19.11 4.85 19.95
C GLU A 56 18.01 5.27 18.96
N ALA A 57 18.40 5.72 17.76
CA ALA A 57 17.45 6.11 16.73
C ALA A 57 16.63 4.93 16.19
N PHE A 58 17.26 3.76 16.01
CA PHE A 58 16.54 2.52 15.69
C PHE A 58 15.61 2.09 16.80
N ALA A 59 16.05 2.13 18.06
CA ALA A 59 15.22 1.78 19.21
C ALA A 59 13.98 2.68 19.33
N ALA A 60 14.15 3.99 19.09
CA ALA A 60 13.03 4.95 19.09
C ALA A 60 12.03 4.69 17.96
N TRP A 61 12.51 4.42 16.74
CA TRP A 61 11.68 4.05 15.60
C TRP A 61 10.92 2.74 15.82
N GLN A 62 11.59 1.72 16.35
CA GLN A 62 10.95 0.43 16.67
C GLN A 62 9.93 0.55 17.81
N THR A 63 10.22 1.35 18.83
CA THR A 63 9.28 1.59 19.94
C THR A 63 7.99 2.26 19.48
N GLU A 64 8.04 3.08 18.44
CA GLU A 64 6.82 3.64 17.84
C GLU A 64 5.96 2.55 17.19
N PHE A 65 6.59 1.61 16.47
CA PHE A 65 5.89 0.47 15.88
C PHE A 65 5.21 -0.40 16.96
N GLU A 66 5.93 -0.74 18.03
CA GLU A 66 5.40 -1.52 19.15
C GLU A 66 4.20 -0.87 19.84
N ARG A 67 4.20 0.47 19.91
CA ARG A 67 3.14 1.26 20.56
C ARG A 67 1.98 1.55 19.62
N ALA A 68 2.10 1.22 18.34
CA ALA A 68 1.06 1.48 17.37
C ALA A 68 -0.20 0.71 17.76
N PRO A 69 -1.36 1.38 17.86
CA PRO A 69 -2.61 0.68 18.03
C PRO A 69 -2.83 -0.25 16.83
N THR A 70 -3.34 -1.45 17.06
CA THR A 70 -3.66 -2.42 16.00
C THR A 70 -5.16 -2.53 15.81
N GLU A 71 -5.63 -2.63 14.56
CA GLU A 71 -6.97 -3.15 14.29
C GLU A 71 -6.94 -4.68 14.45
N TRP A 72 -7.50 -5.18 15.57
CA TRP A 72 -7.40 -6.57 16.00
C TRP A 72 -7.92 -7.59 14.97
N GLU A 73 -8.91 -7.19 14.15
CA GLU A 73 -9.49 -8.03 13.10
C GLU A 73 -8.65 -8.03 11.80
N ALA A 74 -7.86 -6.98 11.56
CA ALA A 74 -7.11 -6.80 10.32
C ALA A 74 -5.61 -7.11 10.45
N GLY A 75 -5.07 -7.16 11.68
CA GLY A 75 -3.63 -7.31 11.91
C GLY A 75 -2.80 -6.11 11.41
N VAL A 76 -3.45 -4.96 11.19
CA VAL A 76 -2.84 -3.75 10.65
C VAL A 76 -2.49 -2.80 11.78
N ALA A 77 -1.25 -2.33 11.83
CA ALA A 77 -0.85 -1.27 12.75
C ALA A 77 -1.30 0.11 12.22
N LEU A 78 -1.88 0.92 13.10
CA LEU A 78 -2.39 2.25 12.80
C LEU A 78 -1.26 3.28 12.86
N LEU A 79 -0.38 3.24 11.87
CA LEU A 79 0.75 4.15 11.70
C LEU A 79 0.57 5.09 10.49
N ASP A 80 1.24 6.23 10.54
CA ASP A 80 1.57 7.01 9.34
C ASP A 80 2.70 6.29 8.59
N TRP A 81 2.34 5.21 7.88
CA TRP A 81 3.30 4.34 7.20
C TRP A 81 4.27 5.08 6.26
N PRO A 82 3.86 6.09 5.45
CA PRO A 82 4.77 6.84 4.60
C PRO A 82 5.87 7.53 5.41
N ASN A 83 5.52 8.24 6.49
CA ASN A 83 6.49 8.91 7.36
C ASN A 83 7.34 7.89 8.14
N PHE A 84 6.70 6.84 8.64
CA PHE A 84 7.37 5.76 9.35
C PHE A 84 8.44 5.08 8.47
N HIS A 85 8.13 4.79 7.20
CA HIS A 85 9.08 4.23 6.24
C HIS A 85 10.14 5.25 5.82
N GLU A 86 9.80 6.53 5.67
CA GLU A 86 10.78 7.58 5.36
C GLU A 86 11.87 7.64 6.44
N ARG A 87 11.47 7.62 7.72
CA ARG A 87 12.41 7.56 8.85
C ARG A 87 13.19 6.25 8.88
N GLY A 88 12.53 5.10 8.76
CA GLY A 88 13.18 3.79 8.72
C GLY A 88 14.24 3.67 7.61
N MET A 89 13.91 4.13 6.39
CA MET A 89 14.86 4.19 5.27
C MET A 89 16.00 5.19 5.54
N GLY A 90 15.73 6.31 6.20
CA GLY A 90 16.76 7.25 6.66
C GLY A 90 17.77 6.59 7.59
N LEU A 91 17.30 5.77 8.54
CA LEU A 91 18.16 5.00 9.43
C LEU A 91 18.94 3.92 8.68
N ALA A 92 18.30 3.19 7.75
CA ALA A 92 18.99 2.21 6.92
C ALA A 92 20.09 2.84 6.03
N ARG A 93 19.91 4.09 5.56
CA ARG A 93 20.97 4.86 4.87
C ARG A 93 22.12 5.24 5.80
N ARG A 94 21.83 5.65 7.04
CA ARG A 94 22.88 5.90 8.05
C ARG A 94 23.67 4.63 8.35
N LEU A 95 22.98 3.49 8.51
CA LEU A 95 23.60 2.18 8.67
C LEU A 95 24.52 1.84 7.49
N LYS A 96 24.07 2.06 6.25
CA LYS A 96 24.90 1.86 5.05
C LYS A 96 26.12 2.80 5.02
N ALA A 97 25.99 4.03 5.53
CA ALA A 97 27.11 4.97 5.60
C ALA A 97 28.16 4.55 6.64
N GLU A 98 27.73 3.99 7.78
CA GLU A 98 28.64 3.50 8.83
C GLU A 98 29.33 2.18 8.43
N LEU A 99 28.60 1.24 7.83
CA LEU A 99 29.13 -0.08 7.45
C LEU A 99 29.89 -0.07 6.11
N GLY A 100 29.67 0.96 5.28
CA GLY A 100 30.31 1.08 3.97
C GLY A 100 30.09 -0.16 3.10
N ASP A 101 31.14 -0.63 2.43
CA ASP A 101 31.10 -1.82 1.56
C ASP A 101 31.28 -3.14 2.32
N ALA A 102 31.36 -3.11 3.65
CA ALA A 102 31.50 -4.33 4.46
C ALA A 102 30.22 -5.19 4.48
N ALA A 103 29.06 -4.56 4.21
CA ALA A 103 27.77 -5.22 4.23
C ALA A 103 26.78 -4.70 3.18
N ARG A 104 25.83 -5.55 2.81
CA ARG A 104 24.65 -5.17 2.05
C ARG A 104 23.51 -4.87 3.01
N ILE A 105 22.87 -3.72 2.82
CA ILE A 105 21.81 -3.24 3.70
C ILE A 105 20.50 -3.25 2.93
N TYR A 106 19.49 -3.86 3.53
CA TYR A 106 18.14 -3.93 3.00
C TYR A 106 17.18 -3.26 3.97
N TYR A 107 16.17 -2.61 3.42
CA TYR A 107 14.99 -2.19 4.15
C TYR A 107 13.81 -3.01 3.66
N GLU A 108 13.09 -3.64 4.59
CA GLU A 108 11.92 -4.47 4.31
C GLU A 108 10.72 -3.96 5.10
N LYS A 109 9.55 -3.94 4.47
CA LYS A 109 8.32 -3.48 5.08
C LYS A 109 7.73 -4.59 5.97
N PRO A 110 7.19 -4.24 7.14
CA PRO A 110 6.58 -5.22 8.02
C PRO A 110 5.23 -5.68 7.48
N VAL A 111 4.76 -6.85 7.92
CA VAL A 111 3.51 -7.44 7.43
C VAL A 111 2.27 -6.64 7.83
N GLU A 112 2.40 -5.84 8.88
CA GLU A 112 1.42 -4.92 9.42
C GLU A 112 1.18 -3.71 8.50
N ASP A 113 2.10 -3.40 7.57
CA ASP A 113 1.88 -2.37 6.55
C ASP A 113 0.85 -2.89 5.54
N PRO A 114 -0.32 -2.24 5.39
CA PRO A 114 -1.32 -2.68 4.42
C PRO A 114 -0.81 -2.57 2.97
N ASN A 115 0.27 -1.80 2.74
CA ASN A 115 0.99 -1.67 1.47
C ASN A 115 2.36 -2.36 1.52
N GLN A 116 2.55 -3.38 2.37
CA GLN A 116 3.81 -4.11 2.51
C GLN A 116 4.36 -4.59 1.16
N ARG A 117 3.48 -4.89 0.19
CA ARG A 117 3.86 -5.41 -1.14
C ARG A 117 4.42 -4.35 -2.10
N ILE A 118 4.23 -3.05 -1.85
CA ILE A 118 4.83 -1.98 -2.67
C ILE A 118 6.25 -1.74 -2.17
N ASN A 119 7.25 -1.95 -3.03
CA ASN A 119 8.67 -1.85 -2.66
C ASN A 119 8.95 -2.64 -1.38
N GLU A 120 8.40 -3.86 -1.30
CA GLU A 120 8.45 -4.73 -0.12
C GLU A 120 9.84 -4.79 0.49
N ARG A 121 10.85 -4.95 -0.37
CA ARG A 121 12.24 -4.92 -0.01
C ARG A 121 13.04 -4.10 -0.99
N VAL A 122 13.85 -3.19 -0.46
CA VAL A 122 14.80 -2.39 -1.23
C VAL A 122 16.21 -2.57 -0.68
N GLU A 123 17.20 -2.60 -1.57
CA GLU A 123 18.60 -2.54 -1.20
C GLU A 123 19.06 -1.08 -1.13
N ILE A 124 19.80 -0.73 -0.08
CA ILE A 124 20.45 0.57 0.08
C ILE A 124 21.89 0.49 -0.43
N LEU A 125 22.18 1.19 -1.53
CA LEU A 125 23.51 1.27 -2.14
C LEU A 125 24.39 2.34 -1.47
N ALA A 126 25.68 2.28 -1.78
CA ALA A 126 26.62 3.35 -1.45
C ALA A 126 26.11 4.71 -2.00
N GLY A 127 26.16 5.76 -1.18
CA GLY A 127 25.59 7.07 -1.50
C GLY A 127 24.08 7.19 -1.25
N GLY A 128 23.40 6.15 -0.76
CA GLY A 128 22.01 6.21 -0.28
C GLY A 128 20.95 6.00 -1.36
N ALA A 129 21.35 5.68 -2.59
CA ALA A 129 20.44 5.25 -3.65
C ALA A 129 19.77 3.92 -3.28
N ILE A 130 18.54 3.72 -3.75
CA ILE A 130 17.76 2.51 -3.50
C ILE A 130 17.58 1.70 -4.79
N VAL A 131 17.65 0.38 -4.69
CA VAL A 131 17.30 -0.54 -5.78
C VAL A 131 16.19 -1.46 -5.27
N GLU A 132 15.09 -1.52 -6.02
CA GLU A 132 14.01 -2.46 -5.72
C GLU A 132 14.50 -3.88 -5.93
N THR A 133 14.42 -4.71 -4.90
CA THR A 133 14.84 -6.10 -4.98
C THR A 133 13.60 -6.98 -5.02
N VAL A 134 13.37 -7.60 -6.17
CA VAL A 134 12.31 -8.59 -6.31
C VAL A 134 12.75 -9.84 -5.57
N LEU A 135 12.22 -10.08 -4.37
CA LEU A 135 12.29 -11.39 -3.75
C LEU A 135 11.48 -12.37 -4.62
N PRO A 136 12.10 -13.39 -5.22
CA PRO A 136 11.35 -14.42 -5.89
C PRO A 136 10.76 -15.34 -4.82
N ARG A 137 9.45 -15.21 -4.57
CA ARG A 137 8.58 -16.09 -3.76
C ARG A 137 8.49 -15.78 -2.27
N ARG A 138 7.48 -14.98 -1.91
CA ARG A 138 6.59 -15.31 -0.79
C ARG A 138 5.14 -15.23 -1.28
N LEU A 139 4.48 -16.38 -1.25
CA LEU A 139 3.03 -16.60 -1.46
C LEU A 139 2.39 -15.76 -2.57
N ARG A 140 2.67 -16.13 -3.83
CA ARG A 140 1.72 -15.88 -4.92
C ARG A 140 0.42 -16.63 -4.61
N THR A 141 -0.53 -15.99 -3.92
CA THR A 141 -1.88 -16.00 -4.47
C THR A 141 -1.82 -14.97 -5.59
N SER A 142 -1.28 -15.37 -6.75
CA SER A 142 -1.14 -14.42 -7.86
C SER A 142 -2.53 -14.03 -8.29
N SER A 143 -3.00 -12.88 -7.82
CA SER A 143 -4.07 -12.16 -8.49
C SER A 143 -3.75 -12.21 -9.98
N PRO A 144 -4.74 -12.50 -10.83
CA PRO A 144 -4.49 -12.63 -12.26
C PRO A 144 -3.74 -11.41 -12.81
N ASP A 145 -2.91 -11.58 -13.83
CA ASP A 145 -2.07 -10.49 -14.37
C ASP A 145 -2.86 -9.26 -14.85
N TRP A 146 -4.18 -9.41 -15.08
CA TRP A 146 -5.09 -8.33 -15.43
C TRP A 146 -5.63 -7.54 -14.23
N PHE A 147 -5.46 -8.07 -13.02
CA PHE A 147 -5.99 -7.48 -11.80
C PHE A 147 -5.15 -6.26 -11.39
N PRO A 148 -5.78 -5.17 -10.92
CA PRO A 148 -5.05 -3.97 -10.53
C PRO A 148 -4.00 -4.26 -9.45
N LYS A 149 -2.80 -3.71 -9.64
CA LYS A 149 -1.73 -3.77 -8.62
C LYS A 149 -1.97 -2.81 -7.48
N THR A 150 -2.73 -1.74 -7.72
CA THR A 150 -3.04 -0.75 -6.70
C THR A 150 -4.45 -0.18 -6.90
N VAL A 151 -5.18 -0.03 -5.80
CA VAL A 151 -6.48 0.64 -5.75
C VAL A 151 -6.32 2.03 -5.13
N VAL A 152 -6.75 3.08 -5.84
CA VAL A 152 -6.75 4.44 -5.30
C VAL A 152 -8.17 4.98 -5.13
N SER A 153 -8.36 5.83 -4.13
CA SER A 153 -9.66 6.43 -3.82
C SER A 153 -9.45 7.72 -3.00
N GLY A 154 -10.51 8.51 -2.83
CA GLY A 154 -10.45 9.74 -2.03
C GLY A 154 -10.89 9.62 -0.58
N GLY A 155 -11.20 8.40 -0.12
CA GLY A 155 -11.50 8.08 1.27
C GLY A 155 -12.85 8.56 1.82
N GLN A 156 -13.68 9.26 1.03
CA GLN A 156 -15.02 9.67 1.47
C GLN A 156 -15.86 8.44 1.89
N THR A 157 -16.89 8.64 2.72
CA THR A 157 -17.87 7.56 3.01
C THR A 157 -18.49 6.99 1.72
N GLY A 158 -19.11 5.81 1.80
CA GLY A 158 -19.71 5.15 0.64
C GLY A 158 -18.67 4.42 -0.22
N VAL A 159 -18.71 4.63 -1.54
CA VAL A 159 -17.87 3.89 -2.50
C VAL A 159 -16.37 4.06 -2.24
N ASP A 160 -15.95 5.30 -2.00
CA ASP A 160 -14.55 5.63 -1.80
C ASP A 160 -13.96 4.83 -0.62
N ARG A 161 -14.69 4.74 0.50
CA ARG A 161 -14.29 4.00 1.70
C ARG A 161 -14.31 2.50 1.48
N ALA A 162 -15.39 1.98 0.88
CA ALA A 162 -15.52 0.56 0.57
C ALA A 162 -14.37 0.05 -0.29
N ALA A 163 -13.93 0.83 -1.28
CA ALA A 163 -12.80 0.46 -2.12
C ALA A 163 -11.48 0.33 -1.34
N LEU A 164 -11.24 1.23 -0.38
CA LEU A 164 -10.04 1.19 0.45
C LEU A 164 -10.09 0.05 1.47
N ASP A 165 -11.22 -0.14 2.14
CA ASP A 165 -11.41 -1.26 3.08
C ASP A 165 -11.29 -2.61 2.38
N TRP A 166 -11.86 -2.75 1.19
CA TRP A 166 -11.70 -3.93 0.36
C TRP A 166 -10.23 -4.17 0.02
N ALA A 167 -9.50 -3.15 -0.42
CA ALA A 167 -8.09 -3.30 -0.74
C ALA A 167 -7.25 -3.68 0.49
N CYS A 168 -7.51 -3.08 1.66
CA CYS A 168 -6.90 -3.48 2.93
C CYS A 168 -7.14 -4.96 3.24
N ASN A 169 -8.40 -5.41 3.19
CA ASN A 169 -8.80 -6.77 3.56
C ASN A 169 -8.22 -7.83 2.61
N HIS A 170 -8.00 -7.48 1.35
CA HIS A 170 -7.41 -8.38 0.35
C HIS A 170 -5.89 -8.21 0.20
N HIS A 171 -5.26 -7.40 1.07
CA HIS A 171 -3.83 -7.04 0.98
C HIS A 171 -3.42 -6.55 -0.42
N ILE A 172 -4.33 -5.83 -1.07
CA ILE A 172 -4.09 -5.12 -2.32
C ILE A 172 -3.53 -3.77 -1.92
N PRO A 173 -2.37 -3.36 -2.47
CA PRO A 173 -1.87 -2.04 -2.20
C PRO A 173 -2.88 -0.95 -2.53
N HIS A 174 -2.99 0.06 -1.68
CA HIS A 174 -3.98 1.10 -1.81
C HIS A 174 -3.45 2.50 -1.51
N GLY A 175 -4.18 3.53 -1.92
CA GLY A 175 -3.85 4.90 -1.58
C GLY A 175 -4.75 5.91 -2.28
N GLY A 176 -4.16 7.03 -2.70
CA GLY A 176 -4.86 8.11 -3.40
C GLY A 176 -4.74 9.44 -2.69
N TRP A 177 -5.52 10.41 -3.16
CA TRP A 177 -5.54 11.79 -2.70
C TRP A 177 -6.77 12.05 -1.85
N CYS A 178 -6.57 12.66 -0.68
CA CYS A 178 -7.63 13.14 0.20
C CYS A 178 -7.52 14.66 0.43
N PRO A 179 -8.59 15.34 0.87
CA PRO A 179 -8.50 16.77 1.17
C PRO A 179 -7.53 17.07 2.31
N GLN A 180 -6.99 18.29 2.34
CA GLN A 180 -6.23 18.79 3.49
C GLN A 180 -6.99 18.57 4.80
N GLY A 181 -6.29 18.12 5.84
CA GLY A 181 -6.82 17.69 7.12
C GLY A 181 -7.50 16.33 7.08
N ARG A 182 -7.26 15.52 6.04
CA ARG A 182 -7.83 14.18 5.82
C ARG A 182 -9.36 14.17 6.02
N ARG A 183 -10.07 15.14 5.45
CA ARG A 183 -11.50 15.35 5.74
C ARG A 183 -12.42 14.39 5.00
N ALA A 184 -13.37 13.80 5.71
CA ALA A 184 -14.54 13.09 5.18
C ALA A 184 -15.84 13.55 5.86
N SER A 185 -16.99 13.06 5.42
CA SER A 185 -18.31 13.44 5.97
C SER A 185 -18.51 12.98 7.42
N ASP A 186 -17.86 11.89 7.79
CA ASP A 186 -17.91 11.24 9.10
C ASP A 186 -16.74 11.66 10.03
N GLY A 187 -15.90 12.60 9.59
CA GLY A 187 -14.78 13.12 10.36
C GLY A 187 -13.43 12.94 9.65
N THR A 188 -12.37 12.85 10.43
CA THR A 188 -11.00 12.69 9.93
C THR A 188 -10.75 11.24 9.50
N LEU A 189 -10.15 11.04 8.32
CA LEU A 189 -9.81 9.71 7.81
C LEU A 189 -8.72 9.07 8.69
N SER A 190 -8.97 7.82 9.09
CA SER A 190 -7.98 6.99 9.79
C SER A 190 -6.66 6.93 9.03
N VAL A 191 -5.55 6.91 9.77
CA VAL A 191 -4.19 6.81 9.22
C VAL A 191 -3.92 5.47 8.53
N LYS A 192 -4.76 4.45 8.77
CA LYS A 192 -4.66 3.16 8.08
C LYS A 192 -4.76 3.27 6.56
N TYR A 193 -5.45 4.29 6.07
CA TYR A 193 -5.54 4.56 4.64
C TYR A 193 -4.34 5.36 4.16
N GLN A 194 -3.60 4.80 3.20
CA GLN A 194 -2.34 5.37 2.68
C GLN A 194 -2.57 6.53 1.70
N LEU A 195 -3.32 7.53 2.15
CA LEU A 195 -3.76 8.69 1.38
C LEU A 195 -2.82 9.87 1.57
N ARG A 196 -2.58 10.59 0.47
CA ARG A 196 -1.82 11.84 0.42
C ARG A 196 -2.78 13.02 0.51
N GLU A 197 -2.48 13.99 1.36
CA GLU A 197 -3.26 15.22 1.45
C GLU A 197 -3.02 16.11 0.23
N THR A 198 -4.08 16.72 -0.28
CA THR A 198 -3.98 17.82 -1.23
C THR A 198 -3.73 19.14 -0.52
N GLU A 199 -3.24 20.13 -1.25
CA GLU A 199 -3.05 21.50 -0.74
C GLU A 199 -4.36 22.19 -0.33
N SER A 200 -5.50 21.75 -0.87
CA SER A 200 -6.82 22.29 -0.55
C SER A 200 -7.63 21.35 0.35
N ALA A 201 -8.42 21.92 1.25
CA ALA A 201 -9.46 21.21 1.99
C ALA A 201 -10.71 20.88 1.11
N GLY A 202 -10.75 21.33 -0.14
CA GLY A 202 -11.86 21.11 -1.06
C GLY A 202 -11.81 19.76 -1.80
N TYR A 203 -12.95 19.09 -1.95
CA TYR A 203 -13.04 17.77 -2.60
C TYR A 203 -12.72 17.76 -4.10
N ARG A 204 -12.80 18.90 -4.79
CA ARG A 204 -12.58 18.95 -6.24
C ARG A 204 -11.14 18.64 -6.63
N GLN A 205 -10.16 19.11 -5.84
CA GLN A 205 -8.74 18.89 -6.14
C GLN A 205 -8.39 17.41 -5.99
N ARG A 206 -8.76 16.78 -4.87
CA ARG A 206 -8.51 15.35 -4.64
C ARG A 206 -9.18 14.47 -5.70
N THR A 207 -10.40 14.83 -6.13
CA THR A 207 -11.14 14.09 -7.16
C THR A 207 -10.42 14.15 -8.50
N LYS A 208 -9.94 15.34 -8.89
CA LYS A 208 -9.15 15.53 -10.10
C LYS A 208 -7.86 14.71 -10.07
N LEU A 209 -7.12 14.77 -8.96
CA LEU A 209 -5.83 14.09 -8.83
C LEU A 209 -5.97 12.57 -8.83
N ASN A 210 -7.00 12.01 -8.17
CA ASN A 210 -7.26 10.57 -8.22
C ASN A 210 -7.57 10.04 -9.63
N VAL A 211 -8.24 10.83 -10.47
CA VAL A 211 -8.47 10.48 -11.88
C VAL A 211 -7.20 10.66 -12.71
N GLN A 212 -6.44 11.72 -12.45
CA GLN A 212 -5.24 12.05 -13.21
C GLN A 212 -4.12 11.02 -13.00
N ASP A 213 -3.92 10.62 -11.74
CA ASP A 213 -2.81 9.79 -11.30
C ASP A 213 -3.16 8.28 -11.26
N SER A 214 -4.29 7.89 -11.84
CA SER A 214 -4.67 6.49 -12.08
C SER A 214 -4.69 6.16 -13.57
N ASP A 215 -4.62 4.88 -13.93
CA ASP A 215 -4.72 4.43 -15.33
C ASP A 215 -6.17 4.48 -15.81
N ALA A 216 -7.09 4.14 -14.91
CA ALA A 216 -8.53 4.13 -15.17
C ALA A 216 -9.34 4.49 -13.93
N THR A 217 -10.62 4.80 -14.14
CA THR A 217 -11.57 5.10 -13.05
C THR A 217 -12.83 4.23 -13.15
N LEU A 218 -13.05 3.38 -12.16
CA LEU A 218 -14.32 2.68 -11.94
C LEU A 218 -15.24 3.58 -11.11
N ILE A 219 -16.43 3.88 -11.64
CA ILE A 219 -17.45 4.69 -10.99
C ILE A 219 -18.63 3.79 -10.63
N LEU A 220 -18.88 3.61 -9.34
CA LEU A 220 -20.02 2.84 -8.84
C LEU A 220 -21.10 3.81 -8.34
N ASN A 221 -22.36 3.57 -8.70
CA ASN A 221 -23.46 4.50 -8.41
C ASN A 221 -24.81 3.76 -8.29
N LEU A 222 -25.83 4.46 -7.76
CA LEU A 222 -27.24 4.04 -7.76
C LEU A 222 -28.09 5.16 -8.36
N GLY A 223 -28.83 4.94 -9.43
CA GLY A 223 -29.67 5.99 -10.03
C GLY A 223 -28.87 7.05 -10.79
N GLU A 224 -29.33 8.31 -10.79
CA GLU A 224 -28.67 9.37 -11.58
C GLU A 224 -27.28 9.73 -11.03
N LEU A 225 -26.36 10.11 -11.92
CA LEU A 225 -25.05 10.63 -11.52
C LEU A 225 -25.19 12.10 -11.16
N ASP A 226 -24.76 12.46 -9.95
CA ASP A 226 -24.77 13.85 -9.49
C ASP A 226 -23.46 14.24 -8.78
N GLY A 227 -23.32 15.55 -8.54
CA GLY A 227 -22.30 16.12 -7.66
C GLY A 227 -20.87 15.64 -7.98
N GLY A 228 -20.19 15.14 -6.94
CA GLY A 228 -18.81 14.67 -7.03
C GLY A 228 -18.65 13.49 -7.99
N THR A 229 -19.62 12.57 -8.03
CA THR A 229 -19.59 11.38 -8.89
C THR A 229 -19.64 11.76 -10.38
N LEU A 230 -20.57 12.66 -10.74
CA LEU A 230 -20.65 13.19 -12.11
C LEU A 230 -19.38 13.97 -12.48
N GLN A 231 -18.84 14.73 -11.52
CA GLN A 231 -17.60 15.47 -11.74
C GLN A 231 -16.40 14.54 -11.98
N THR A 232 -16.33 13.38 -11.31
CA THR A 232 -15.32 12.35 -11.57
C THR A 232 -15.36 11.86 -13.02
N GLN A 233 -16.56 11.51 -13.52
CA GLN A 233 -16.75 11.12 -14.92
C GLN A 233 -16.27 12.22 -15.87
N GLN A 234 -16.70 13.46 -15.64
CA GLN A 234 -16.30 14.60 -16.48
C GLN A 234 -14.79 14.88 -16.44
N PHE A 235 -14.09 14.56 -15.35
CA PHE A 235 -12.63 14.62 -15.32
C PHE A 235 -12.02 13.52 -16.18
N ALA A 236 -12.50 12.28 -16.06
CA ALA A 236 -11.98 11.16 -16.83
C ALA A 236 -12.16 11.38 -18.34
N GLU A 237 -13.35 11.80 -18.76
CA GLU A 237 -13.66 12.15 -20.16
C GLU A 237 -12.74 13.24 -20.70
N ARG A 238 -12.61 14.36 -19.97
CA ARG A 238 -11.79 15.50 -20.42
C ARG A 238 -10.29 15.17 -20.48
N MET A 239 -9.83 14.23 -19.67
CA MET A 239 -8.43 13.79 -19.65
C MET A 239 -8.16 12.62 -20.61
N GLY A 240 -9.18 12.07 -21.27
CA GLY A 240 -9.05 10.87 -22.09
C GLY A 240 -8.67 9.63 -21.29
N LYS A 241 -9.01 9.58 -19.99
CA LYS A 241 -8.75 8.44 -19.11
C LYS A 241 -9.86 7.40 -19.29
N SER A 242 -9.47 6.12 -19.33
CA SER A 242 -10.42 5.01 -19.34
C SER A 242 -11.30 5.08 -18.11
N HIS A 243 -12.61 4.93 -18.28
CA HIS A 243 -13.54 4.89 -17.16
C HIS A 243 -14.71 3.97 -17.46
N LEU A 244 -15.27 3.39 -16.40
CA LEU A 244 -16.47 2.57 -16.46
C LEU A 244 -17.45 3.04 -15.40
N VAL A 245 -18.67 3.38 -15.80
CA VAL A 245 -19.77 3.65 -14.88
C VAL A 245 -20.62 2.39 -14.74
N VAL A 246 -20.81 1.92 -13.51
CA VAL A 246 -21.70 0.80 -13.19
C VAL A 246 -22.79 1.27 -12.24
N GLN A 247 -24.04 1.12 -12.69
CA GLN A 247 -25.23 1.41 -11.92
C GLN A 247 -25.65 0.14 -11.18
N LEU A 248 -25.38 0.11 -9.87
CA LEU A 248 -25.56 -1.08 -9.03
C LEU A 248 -27.04 -1.39 -8.71
N ASP A 249 -27.95 -0.48 -9.07
CA ASP A 249 -29.40 -0.64 -8.96
C ASP A 249 -30.06 -1.19 -10.24
N GLN A 250 -29.31 -1.32 -11.33
CA GLN A 250 -29.87 -1.73 -12.63
C GLN A 250 -29.71 -3.22 -12.93
N CYS A 251 -28.84 -3.93 -12.23
CA CYS A 251 -28.52 -5.33 -12.48
C CYS A 251 -28.11 -6.05 -11.20
N ALA A 252 -28.13 -7.38 -11.22
CA ALA A 252 -27.66 -8.16 -10.09
C ALA A 252 -26.17 -7.92 -9.81
N PRO A 253 -25.69 -8.07 -8.56
CA PRO A 253 -24.28 -7.89 -8.22
C PRO A 253 -23.31 -8.73 -9.07
N ASP A 254 -23.70 -9.95 -9.47
CA ASP A 254 -22.88 -10.82 -10.31
C ASP A 254 -22.75 -10.30 -11.74
N GLU A 255 -23.81 -9.71 -12.30
CA GLU A 255 -23.79 -9.08 -13.62
C GLU A 255 -22.93 -7.81 -13.61
N SER A 256 -23.05 -7.00 -12.55
CA SER A 256 -22.17 -5.84 -12.32
C SER A 256 -20.70 -6.26 -12.24
N ALA A 257 -20.40 -7.30 -11.45
CA ALA A 257 -19.05 -7.83 -11.29
C ALA A 257 -18.50 -8.41 -12.60
N GLY A 258 -19.31 -9.10 -13.39
CA GLY A 258 -18.93 -9.61 -14.71
C GLY A 258 -18.48 -8.49 -15.64
N ARG A 259 -19.28 -7.42 -15.75
CA ARG A 259 -18.96 -6.23 -16.57
C ARG A 259 -17.67 -5.53 -16.13
N ILE A 260 -17.46 -5.41 -14.81
CA ILE A 260 -16.23 -4.83 -14.26
C ILE A 260 -15.04 -5.72 -14.61
N THR A 261 -15.16 -7.03 -14.40
CA THR A 261 -14.10 -8.01 -14.67
C THR A 261 -13.68 -7.98 -16.14
N GLU A 262 -14.63 -8.01 -17.06
CA GLU A 262 -14.36 -7.92 -18.51
C GLU A 262 -13.61 -6.64 -18.88
N TRP A 263 -14.03 -5.50 -18.31
CA TRP A 263 -13.37 -4.22 -18.55
C TRP A 263 -11.95 -4.17 -17.97
N LEU A 264 -11.72 -4.72 -16.78
CA LEU A 264 -10.39 -4.84 -16.18
C LEU A 264 -9.48 -5.76 -17.02
N ILE A 265 -10.00 -6.90 -17.49
CA ILE A 265 -9.27 -7.84 -18.37
C ILE A 265 -8.84 -7.15 -19.67
N ALA A 266 -9.75 -6.42 -20.31
CA ALA A 266 -9.47 -5.71 -21.56
C ALA A 266 -8.44 -4.59 -21.37
N GLY A 267 -8.55 -3.86 -20.26
CA GLY A 267 -7.73 -2.68 -19.98
C GLY A 267 -6.36 -2.94 -19.37
N ARG A 268 -6.21 -4.00 -18.57
CA ARG A 268 -4.99 -4.33 -17.80
C ARG A 268 -4.41 -3.13 -17.05
N PHE A 269 -5.27 -2.43 -16.32
CA PHE A 269 -4.89 -1.22 -15.57
C PHE A 269 -4.02 -1.59 -14.36
N SER A 270 -2.90 -0.91 -14.18
CA SER A 270 -2.03 -1.14 -13.02
C SER A 270 -2.58 -0.42 -11.78
N THR A 271 -3.03 0.83 -11.95
CA THR A 271 -3.61 1.65 -10.88
C THR A 271 -5.06 1.98 -11.21
N LEU A 272 -6.00 1.44 -10.42
CA LEU A 272 -7.43 1.65 -10.58
C LEU A 272 -7.94 2.66 -9.54
N ASN A 273 -8.49 3.78 -10.01
CA ASN A 273 -9.28 4.66 -9.15
C ASN A 273 -10.70 4.11 -9.01
N VAL A 274 -11.21 3.99 -7.79
CA VAL A 274 -12.60 3.61 -7.53
C VAL A 274 -13.30 4.77 -6.84
N ALA A 275 -14.41 5.22 -7.41
CA ALA A 275 -15.09 6.43 -6.98
C ALA A 275 -16.61 6.27 -7.02
N GLY A 276 -17.31 7.04 -6.19
CA GLY A 276 -18.76 7.07 -6.21
C GLY A 276 -19.39 8.01 -5.19
N PRO A 277 -20.72 7.95 -5.00
CA PRO A 277 -21.40 8.81 -4.06
C PRO A 277 -21.05 8.47 -2.62
N ARG A 278 -21.18 9.48 -1.75
CA ARG A 278 -21.07 9.31 -0.30
C ARG A 278 -22.26 8.55 0.27
N GLU A 279 -22.04 7.84 1.38
CA GLU A 279 -23.05 6.96 2.00
C GLU A 279 -24.36 7.71 2.29
N GLU A 280 -24.27 8.93 2.85
CA GLU A 280 -25.42 9.79 3.15
C GLU A 280 -26.29 10.10 1.91
N LYS A 281 -25.70 10.19 0.72
CA LYS A 281 -26.44 10.48 -0.52
C LYS A 281 -27.11 9.24 -1.09
N ARG A 282 -26.52 8.07 -0.89
CA ARG A 282 -26.97 6.80 -1.45
C ARG A 282 -26.78 5.71 -0.38
N PRO A 283 -27.69 5.61 0.60
CA PRO A 283 -27.57 4.64 1.67
C PRO A 283 -27.48 3.20 1.14
N GLY A 284 -26.58 2.40 1.71
CA GLY A 284 -26.28 1.03 1.28
C GLY A 284 -25.18 0.91 0.22
N ILE A 285 -24.70 2.03 -0.34
CA ILE A 285 -23.71 1.99 -1.44
C ILE A 285 -22.36 1.44 -1.00
N TYR A 286 -21.94 1.65 0.25
CA TYR A 286 -20.75 1.02 0.81
C TYR A 286 -20.81 -0.51 0.73
N ALA A 287 -21.90 -1.11 1.25
CA ALA A 287 -22.07 -2.56 1.30
C ALA A 287 -22.19 -3.18 -0.10
N LEU A 288 -22.91 -2.51 -1.01
CA LEU A 288 -23.01 -2.94 -2.40
C LEU A 288 -21.66 -2.88 -3.12
N THR A 289 -20.85 -1.86 -2.84
CA THR A 289 -19.50 -1.74 -3.42
C THR A 289 -18.62 -2.92 -3.00
N LEU A 290 -18.53 -3.22 -1.70
CA LEU A 290 -17.77 -4.38 -1.21
C LEU A 290 -18.24 -5.68 -1.88
N SER A 291 -19.56 -5.90 -1.87
CA SER A 291 -20.19 -7.10 -2.44
C SER A 291 -19.85 -7.31 -3.91
N VAL A 292 -19.81 -6.25 -4.72
CA VAL A 292 -19.46 -6.32 -6.14
C VAL A 292 -17.97 -6.50 -6.37
N LEU A 293 -17.12 -5.82 -5.57
CA LEU A 293 -15.67 -5.96 -5.67
C LEU A 293 -15.22 -7.39 -5.29
N ASP A 294 -15.77 -7.98 -4.23
CA ASP A 294 -15.49 -9.38 -3.84
C ASP A 294 -15.84 -10.38 -4.95
N ARG A 295 -16.93 -10.13 -5.67
CA ARG A 295 -17.35 -10.95 -6.82
C ARG A 295 -16.44 -10.80 -8.02
N CYS A 296 -15.69 -9.70 -8.14
CA CYS A 296 -14.68 -9.55 -9.19
C CYS A 296 -13.45 -10.44 -8.92
N THR A 297 -13.17 -10.76 -7.66
CA THR A 297 -12.04 -11.59 -7.23
C THR A 297 -12.33 -13.08 -7.07
N ALA A 298 -13.59 -13.46 -6.88
CA ALA A 298 -13.98 -14.87 -6.77
C ALA A 298 -13.54 -15.65 -8.02
N SER A 299 -12.80 -16.75 -7.81
CA SER A 299 -12.35 -17.65 -8.87
C SER A 299 -13.56 -18.13 -9.68
N PRO A 300 -13.44 -18.39 -10.99
CA PRO A 300 -14.50 -19.05 -11.76
C PRO A 300 -15.00 -20.36 -11.11
N GLU A 301 -14.16 -21.03 -10.32
CA GLU A 301 -14.50 -22.25 -9.56
C GLU A 301 -15.38 -21.99 -8.32
N GLU A 302 -15.41 -20.77 -7.79
CA GLU A 302 -16.24 -20.37 -6.63
C GLU A 302 -17.62 -19.84 -7.03
N LYS A 303 -17.87 -19.69 -8.34
CA LYS A 303 -19.12 -19.17 -8.92
C LYS A 303 -20.06 -20.27 -9.46
N ALA A 304 -19.71 -21.55 -9.25
CA ALA A 304 -20.48 -22.73 -9.66
C ALA A 304 -21.10 -23.43 -8.45
#